data_AF-A0A9Q1LI04-F1
#
_entry.id   AF-A0A9Q1LI04-F1
#
_cell.length_a   1.000
_cell.length_b   1.000
_cell.length_c   1.000
_cell.angle_alpha   90.00
_cell.angle_beta   90.00
_cell.angle_gamma   90.00
#
_symmetry.space_group_name_H-M   'P 1'
#
loop_
_entity.id
_entity.type
_entity.pdbx_description
1 polymer ?
#
loop_
_entity_poly.entity_id
_entity_poly.type
_entity_poly.pdbx_seq_one_letter_code
_entity_poly.pdbx_strand_id
1 'polypeptide(L)'
;MKPLRLLDLQFNELHGLPLSFGNLTNLEIINLSNNFGDPTMLPDTIGDLINLKELDLSNNQIHELPDTISRLDNLTVLKLDENPLVIPPKEVVVEGVEAVKAYMIKRRLDILLAEEPQIMLGEMGQTPTDLVTRSTFWLSGAVSNVLGTVAGYLGGGGKSDADHYLNQQL
;
A
#
# COMPACT_ATOMS: atom_id res chain seq x y z
N MET A 1 -28.14 -1.75 16.72
CA MET A 1 -27.11 -0.78 17.14
C MET A 1 -26.57 -0.11 15.89
N LYS A 2 -26.36 1.21 15.89
CA LYS A 2 -25.77 1.90 14.73
C LYS A 2 -24.25 1.68 14.73
N PRO A 3 -23.61 1.40 13.58
CA PRO A 3 -22.16 1.23 13.52
C PRO A 3 -21.45 2.57 13.80
N LEU A 4 -20.30 2.49 14.48
CA LEU A 4 -19.46 3.65 14.72
C LEU A 4 -18.79 4.08 13.41
N ARG A 5 -18.95 5.35 13.03
CA ARG A 5 -18.39 5.93 11.79
C ARG A 5 -17.35 7.02 12.04
N LEU A 6 -17.42 7.67 13.20
CA LEU A 6 -16.48 8.71 13.60
C LEU A 6 -15.90 8.31 14.95
N LEU A 7 -14.59 8.30 15.03
CA LEU A 7 -13.84 8.09 16.26
C LEU A 7 -12.89 9.26 16.46
N ASP A 8 -13.19 10.09 17.45
CA ASP A 8 -12.34 11.20 17.85
C ASP A 8 -11.68 10.86 19.18
N LEU A 9 -10.35 10.75 19.15
CA LEU A 9 -9.49 10.47 20.28
C LEU A 9 -8.42 11.54 20.43
N GLN A 10 -8.60 12.74 19.87
CA GLN A 10 -7.59 13.80 19.96
C GLN A 10 -7.27 14.20 21.41
N PHE A 11 -6.04 14.66 21.65
CA PHE A 11 -5.58 15.15 22.96
C PHE A 11 -5.73 14.12 24.10
N ASN A 12 -5.28 12.89 23.86
CA ASN A 12 -5.08 11.90 24.92
C ASN A 12 -3.60 11.50 25.02
N GLU A 13 -3.30 10.49 25.84
CA GLU A 13 -1.95 9.98 26.06
C GLU A 13 -1.89 8.51 25.64
N LEU A 14 -2.20 8.23 24.38
CA LEU A 14 -2.17 6.86 23.87
C LEU A 14 -0.71 6.42 23.67
N HIS A 15 -0.38 5.20 24.09
CA HIS A 15 0.94 4.59 23.84
C HIS A 15 0.98 3.72 22.57
N GLY A 16 -0.12 3.68 21.81
CA GLY A 16 -0.26 2.88 20.61
C GLY A 16 -1.70 2.46 20.36
N LEU A 17 -1.92 1.76 19.26
CA LEU A 17 -3.22 1.17 18.91
C LEU A 17 -3.14 -0.35 18.98
N PRO A 18 -4.11 -1.04 19.58
CA PRO A 18 -4.13 -2.50 19.58
C PRO A 18 -4.42 -3.05 18.18
N LEU A 19 -3.99 -4.28 17.89
CA LEU A 19 -4.28 -4.93 16.60
C LEU A 19 -5.80 -5.02 16.31
N SER A 20 -6.63 -5.15 17.35
CA SER A 20 -8.09 -5.18 17.25
C SER A 20 -8.70 -3.88 16.73
N PHE A 21 -7.93 -2.79 16.64
CA PHE A 21 -8.38 -1.52 16.08
C PHE A 21 -8.82 -1.67 14.62
N GLY A 22 -8.19 -2.55 13.84
CA GLY A 22 -8.58 -2.87 12.46
C GLY A 22 -9.96 -3.53 12.32
N ASN A 23 -10.55 -4.04 13.41
CA ASN A 23 -11.91 -4.61 13.38
C ASN A 23 -13.01 -3.54 13.27
N LEU A 24 -12.67 -2.26 13.43
CA LEU A 24 -13.61 -1.14 13.37
C LEU A 24 -13.90 -0.72 11.91
N THR A 25 -14.22 -1.70 11.06
CA THR A 25 -14.30 -1.55 9.60
C THR A 25 -15.35 -0.56 9.10
N ASN A 26 -16.28 -0.12 9.95
CA ASN A 26 -17.29 0.90 9.61
C ASN A 26 -16.81 2.35 9.85
N LEU A 27 -15.60 2.55 10.40
CA LEU A 27 -15.05 3.88 10.61
C LEU A 27 -14.77 4.56 9.26
N GLU A 28 -15.17 5.83 9.18
CA GLU A 28 -14.96 6.70 8.04
C GLU A 28 -14.06 7.88 8.40
N ILE A 29 -14.08 8.33 9.66
CA ILE A 29 -13.28 9.45 10.14
C ILE A 29 -12.62 9.04 11.44
N ILE A 30 -11.30 9.18 11.50
CA ILE A 30 -10.49 8.94 12.69
C ILE A 30 -9.62 10.15 12.96
N ASN A 31 -9.74 10.70 14.17
CA ASN A 31 -8.85 11.73 14.67
C ASN A 31 -8.03 11.17 15.84
N LEU A 32 -6.74 11.01 15.62
CA LEU A 32 -5.74 10.55 16.57
C LEU A 32 -4.67 11.63 16.80
N SER A 33 -4.96 12.89 16.47
CA SER A 33 -3.99 13.96 16.67
C SER A 33 -3.65 14.18 18.15
N ASN A 34 -2.42 14.59 18.45
CA ASN A 34 -1.98 14.88 19.81
C ASN A 34 -2.19 13.70 20.79
N ASN A 35 -1.60 12.54 20.50
CA ASN A 35 -1.78 11.31 21.30
C ASN A 35 -0.48 10.62 21.73
N PHE A 36 0.42 10.39 20.78
CA PHE A 36 1.57 9.52 20.97
C PHE A 36 2.76 10.30 21.51
N GLY A 37 3.00 10.22 22.82
CA GLY A 37 4.12 10.87 23.49
C GLY A 37 5.48 10.22 23.24
N ASP A 38 5.49 8.94 22.87
CA ASP A 38 6.69 8.16 22.55
C ASP A 38 6.69 7.74 21.07
N PRO A 39 7.87 7.46 20.46
CA PRO A 39 7.96 6.94 19.10
C PRO A 39 7.03 5.75 18.89
N THR A 40 6.02 5.93 18.03
CA THR A 40 4.94 4.96 17.84
C THR A 40 4.87 4.52 16.39
N MET A 41 4.66 3.22 16.19
CA MET A 41 4.30 2.63 14.90
C MET A 41 2.82 2.27 14.93
N LEU A 42 2.09 2.59 13.86
CA LEU A 42 0.70 2.16 13.72
C LEU A 42 0.66 0.66 13.41
N PRO A 43 -0.33 -0.08 13.94
CA PRO A 43 -0.48 -1.50 13.61
C PRO A 43 -0.80 -1.67 12.13
N ASP A 44 -0.30 -2.75 11.52
CA ASP A 44 -0.61 -3.11 10.13
C ASP A 44 -2.12 -3.26 9.89
N THR A 45 -2.90 -3.57 10.92
CA THR A 45 -4.36 -3.69 10.85
C THR A 45 -5.06 -2.35 10.60
N ILE A 46 -4.34 -1.21 10.63
CA ILE A 46 -4.90 0.08 10.19
C ILE A 46 -5.39 -0.01 8.73
N GLY A 47 -4.72 -0.81 7.89
CA GLY A 47 -5.11 -1.04 6.50
C GLY A 47 -6.38 -1.87 6.31
N ASP A 48 -6.96 -2.42 7.39
CA ASP A 48 -8.22 -3.16 7.34
C ASP A 48 -9.45 -2.24 7.47
N LEU A 49 -9.24 -0.95 7.74
CA LEU A 49 -10.29 0.07 7.84
C LEU A 49 -10.79 0.51 6.46
N ILE A 50 -11.34 -0.42 5.68
CA ILE A 50 -11.67 -0.26 4.26
C ILE A 50 -12.62 0.92 3.95
N ASN A 51 -13.41 1.40 4.91
CA ASN A 51 -14.32 2.54 4.73
C ASN A 51 -13.72 3.89 5.15
N LEU A 52 -12.46 3.91 5.62
CA LEU A 52 -11.83 5.11 6.14
C LEU A 52 -11.62 6.14 5.02
N LYS A 53 -12.06 7.36 5.26
CA LYS A 53 -11.97 8.51 4.35
C LYS A 53 -11.02 9.57 4.87
N GLU A 54 -11.03 9.77 6.18
CA GLU A 54 -10.21 10.79 6.83
C GLU A 54 -9.45 10.18 8.01
N LEU A 55 -8.13 10.36 7.99
CA LEU A 55 -7.22 9.95 9.06
C LEU A 55 -6.33 11.12 9.46
N ASP A 56 -6.55 11.63 10.67
CA ASP A 56 -5.72 12.67 11.27
C ASP A 56 -4.76 12.05 12.28
N LEU A 57 -3.46 12.12 11.99
CA LEU A 57 -2.36 11.64 12.83
C LEU A 57 -1.41 12.79 13.18
N SER A 58 -1.84 14.04 13.00
CA SER A 58 -0.98 15.21 13.26
C SER A 58 -0.52 15.30 14.72
N ASN A 59 0.60 15.96 14.95
CA ASN A 59 1.14 16.24 16.29
C ASN A 59 1.37 14.97 17.10
N ASN A 60 2.13 14.03 16.55
CA ASN A 60 2.45 12.75 17.17
C ASN A 60 3.94 12.45 17.02
N GLN A 61 4.38 11.30 17.52
CA GLN A 61 5.76 10.82 17.37
C GLN A 61 5.88 9.66 16.36
N ILE A 62 5.13 9.72 15.25
CA ILE A 62 5.13 8.65 14.23
C ILE A 62 6.35 8.79 13.31
N HIS A 63 7.16 7.73 13.26
CA HIS A 63 8.37 7.68 12.43
C HIS A 63 8.14 7.01 11.08
N GLU A 64 7.26 6.01 11.05
CA GLU A 64 6.89 5.32 9.82
C GLU A 64 5.41 4.97 9.79
N LEU A 65 4.83 5.00 8.59
CA LEU A 65 3.52 4.43 8.32
C LEU A 65 3.69 2.95 7.94
N PRO A 66 2.74 2.08 8.33
CA PRO A 66 2.74 0.69 7.88
C PRO A 66 2.45 0.63 6.37
N ASP A 67 3.07 -0.33 5.67
CA ASP A 67 2.86 -0.54 4.23
C ASP A 67 1.38 -0.75 3.88
N THR A 68 0.60 -1.31 4.82
CA THR A 68 -0.82 -1.58 4.66
C THR A 68 -1.69 -0.33 4.56
N ILE A 69 -1.17 0.87 4.84
CA ILE A 69 -1.91 2.12 4.62
C ILE A 69 -2.32 2.28 3.15
N SER A 70 -1.60 1.64 2.23
CA SER A 70 -1.96 1.61 0.81
C SER A 70 -3.27 0.88 0.51
N ARG A 71 -3.79 0.07 1.44
CA ARG A 71 -5.06 -0.68 1.29
C ARG A 71 -6.28 0.19 1.62
N LEU A 72 -6.09 1.41 2.10
CA LEU A 72 -7.17 2.34 2.40
C LEU A 72 -7.66 3.03 1.12
N ASP A 73 -8.40 2.28 0.30
CA ASP A 73 -8.86 2.73 -1.02
C ASP A 73 -9.74 3.98 -0.97
N ASN A 74 -10.50 4.16 0.11
CA ASN A 74 -11.41 5.28 0.30
C ASN A 74 -10.77 6.50 0.97
N LEU A 75 -9.49 6.43 1.37
CA LEU A 75 -8.82 7.50 2.09
C LEU A 75 -8.55 8.69 1.17
N THR A 76 -9.15 9.83 1.49
CA THR A 76 -9.01 11.08 0.72
C THR A 76 -8.26 12.15 1.51
N VAL A 77 -8.28 12.08 2.84
CA VAL A 77 -7.59 13.01 3.73
C VAL A 77 -6.67 12.23 4.66
N LEU A 78 -5.37 12.51 4.57
CA LEU A 78 -4.35 12.00 5.48
C LEU A 78 -3.54 13.19 5.99
N LYS A 79 -3.59 13.43 7.29
CA LYS A 79 -2.80 14.50 7.93
C LYS A 79 -1.71 13.88 8.78
N LEU A 80 -0.48 14.30 8.52
CA LEU A 80 0.74 13.77 9.14
C LEU A 80 1.63 14.88 9.69
N ASP A 81 1.13 16.11 9.71
CA ASP A 81 1.88 17.29 10.14
C ASP A 81 2.43 17.10 11.55
N GLU A 82 3.58 17.73 11.82
CA GLU A 82 4.24 17.67 13.13
C GLU A 82 4.54 16.24 13.64
N ASN A 83 4.94 15.35 12.73
CA ASN A 83 5.53 14.05 13.04
C ASN A 83 7.00 13.97 12.58
N PRO A 84 7.88 13.26 13.30
CA PRO A 84 9.26 12.96 12.86
C PRO A 84 9.29 11.86 11.78
N LEU A 85 8.47 12.00 10.74
CA LEU A 85 8.24 10.97 9.74
C LEU A 85 9.46 10.80 8.82
N VAL A 86 9.97 9.56 8.76
CA VAL A 86 11.03 9.15 7.84
C VAL A 86 10.42 8.45 6.62
N ILE A 87 9.32 7.71 6.83
CA ILE A 87 8.69 6.85 5.83
C ILE A 87 7.17 7.04 5.89
N PRO A 88 6.52 7.51 4.81
CA PRO A 88 7.11 8.07 3.60
C PRO A 88 7.93 9.35 3.86
N PRO A 89 8.88 9.71 2.98
CA PRO A 89 9.56 10.99 3.01
C PRO A 89 8.57 12.15 2.92
N LYS A 90 8.88 13.27 3.57
CA LYS A 90 8.03 14.48 3.57
C LYS A 90 7.68 14.98 2.18
N GLU A 91 8.56 14.79 1.19
CA GLU A 91 8.33 15.20 -0.20
C GLU A 91 7.13 14.46 -0.79
N VAL A 92 7.02 13.15 -0.52
CA VAL A 92 5.89 12.31 -0.95
C VAL A 92 4.61 12.68 -0.20
N VAL A 93 4.71 13.02 1.09
CA VAL A 93 3.55 13.44 1.88
C VAL A 93 2.92 14.71 1.31
N VAL A 94 3.74 15.68 0.87
CA VAL A 94 3.26 16.94 0.29
C VAL A 94 2.55 16.72 -1.07
N GLU A 95 2.92 15.69 -1.82
CA GLU A 95 2.24 15.32 -3.07
C GLU A 95 0.82 14.76 -2.85
N GLY A 96 0.51 14.30 -1.63
CA GLY A 96 -0.82 13.91 -1.20
C GLY A 96 -1.03 12.40 -1.01
N VAL A 97 -2.27 12.03 -0.69
CA VAL A 97 -2.62 10.67 -0.23
C VAL A 97 -2.30 9.59 -1.27
N GLU A 98 -2.58 9.85 -2.54
CA GLU A 98 -2.29 8.88 -3.61
C GLU A 98 -0.80 8.65 -3.80
N ALA A 99 0.03 9.70 -3.68
CA ALA A 99 1.48 9.58 -3.76
C ALA A 99 2.03 8.77 -2.58
N VAL A 100 1.53 9.02 -1.37
CA VAL A 100 1.84 8.21 -0.18
C VAL A 100 1.48 6.75 -0.42
N LYS A 101 0.25 6.44 -0.84
CA LYS A 101 -0.17 5.04 -1.11
C LYS A 101 0.72 4.39 -2.16
N ALA A 102 1.01 5.07 -3.27
CA ALA A 102 1.87 4.55 -4.33
C ALA A 102 3.31 4.29 -3.85
N TYR A 103 3.87 5.19 -3.05
CA TYR A 103 5.19 5.00 -2.44
C TYR A 103 5.22 3.77 -1.53
N MET A 104 4.20 3.58 -0.68
CA MET A 104 4.14 2.43 0.23
C MET A 104 4.00 1.11 -0.54
N ILE A 105 3.19 1.07 -1.61
CA ILE A 105 3.10 -0.11 -2.51
C ILE A 105 4.46 -0.42 -3.13
N LYS A 106 5.13 0.59 -3.68
CA LYS A 106 6.44 0.43 -4.31
C LYS A 106 7.47 -0.08 -3.32
N ARG A 107 7.52 0.51 -2.12
CA ARG A 107 8.42 0.09 -1.03
C ARG A 107 8.19 -1.37 -0.67
N ARG A 108 6.93 -1.79 -0.49
CA ARG A 108 6.60 -3.19 -0.16
C ARG A 108 7.06 -4.15 -1.26
N LEU A 109 6.87 -3.77 -2.53
CA LEU A 109 7.31 -4.57 -3.67
C LEU A 109 8.83 -4.68 -3.74
N ASP A 110 9.55 -3.57 -3.52
CA ASP A 110 11.02 -3.55 -3.49
C ASP A 110 11.58 -4.47 -2.38
N ILE A 111 10.93 -4.50 -1.20
CA ILE A 111 11.28 -5.42 -0.11
C ILE A 111 11.06 -6.88 -0.53
N LEU A 112 9.89 -7.21 -1.08
CA LEU A 112 9.58 -8.58 -1.52
C LEU A 112 10.56 -9.09 -2.57
N LEU A 113 10.90 -8.26 -3.56
CA LEU A 113 11.89 -8.62 -4.59
C LEU A 113 13.31 -8.79 -4.03
N ALA A 114 13.66 -8.09 -2.96
CA ALA A 114 14.96 -8.20 -2.31
C ALA A 114 15.09 -9.42 -1.37
N GLU A 115 13.97 -10.00 -0.91
CA GLU A 115 13.94 -11.20 -0.05
C GLU A 115 14.12 -12.52 -0.84
N GLU A 116 13.87 -12.54 -2.15
CA GLU A 116 13.94 -13.74 -3.01
C GLU A 116 15.33 -14.41 -3.16
N PRO A 117 16.49 -13.71 -3.25
CA PRO A 117 17.78 -14.38 -3.46
C PRO A 117 18.31 -15.14 -2.24
N GLN A 118 17.76 -14.94 -1.03
CA GLN A 118 18.27 -15.59 0.19
C GLN A 118 17.78 -17.04 0.34
N ILE A 119 16.61 -17.38 -0.21
CA ILE A 119 16.02 -18.73 -0.10
C ILE A 119 16.67 -19.71 -1.10
N MET A 120 17.19 -19.20 -2.23
CA MET A 120 17.77 -20.03 -3.31
C MET A 120 19.22 -20.48 -3.06
N LEU A 121 19.95 -19.80 -2.16
CA LEU A 121 21.35 -20.15 -1.85
C LEU A 121 21.48 -21.27 -0.80
N GLY A 122 20.38 -21.68 -0.15
CA GLY A 122 20.36 -22.74 0.86
C GLY A 122 20.20 -24.17 0.32
N GLU A 123 19.84 -24.34 -0.95
CA GLU A 123 19.53 -25.66 -1.55
C GLU A 123 20.32 -25.90 -2.85
N MET A 124 21.65 -25.79 -2.80
CA MET A 124 22.50 -26.30 -3.89
C MET A 124 22.61 -27.83 -3.82
N GLY A 125 21.59 -28.48 -4.35
CA GLY A 125 21.57 -29.93 -4.51
C GLY A 125 20.41 -30.43 -5.34
N GLN A 126 20.29 -30.04 -6.62
CA GLN A 126 20.01 -30.94 -7.77
C GLN A 126 19.73 -30.22 -9.11
N THR A 127 20.39 -30.77 -10.15
CA THR A 127 20.24 -30.80 -11.63
C THR A 127 19.67 -29.63 -12.48
N PRO A 128 20.20 -29.39 -13.70
CA PRO A 128 20.06 -28.13 -14.44
C PRO A 128 19.04 -28.14 -15.60
N THR A 129 17.91 -28.84 -15.46
CA THR A 129 16.84 -28.82 -16.49
C THR A 129 15.56 -28.11 -16.05
N ASP A 130 15.51 -27.57 -14.83
CA ASP A 130 14.30 -27.01 -14.21
C ASP A 130 14.28 -25.47 -14.13
N LEU A 131 15.32 -24.80 -14.64
CA LEU A 131 15.55 -23.36 -14.48
C LEU A 131 14.57 -22.49 -15.28
N VAL A 132 14.16 -22.92 -16.48
CA VAL A 132 13.29 -22.12 -17.36
C VAL A 132 11.81 -22.26 -16.98
N THR A 133 11.42 -23.41 -16.41
CA THR A 133 10.04 -23.66 -15.97
C THR A 133 9.72 -22.93 -14.66
N ARG A 134 10.72 -22.71 -13.79
CA ARG A 134 10.53 -22.02 -12.50
C ARG A 134 10.54 -20.49 -12.61
N SER A 135 11.12 -19.91 -13.67
CA SER A 135 11.18 -18.45 -13.85
C SER A 135 9.82 -17.77 -14.10
N THR A 136 8.79 -18.53 -14.46
CA THR A 136 7.44 -17.97 -14.76
C THR A 136 6.37 -18.41 -13.75
N PHE A 137 6.66 -19.38 -12.89
CA PHE A 137 5.67 -19.96 -11.99
C PHE A 137 5.31 -19.03 -10.81
N TRP A 138 6.28 -18.27 -10.31
CA TRP A 138 6.08 -17.35 -9.17
C TRP A 138 5.35 -16.06 -9.56
N LEU A 139 5.55 -15.56 -10.79
CA LEU A 139 4.79 -14.42 -11.31
C LEU A 139 3.28 -14.69 -11.30
N SER A 140 2.86 -15.91 -11.69
CA SER A 140 1.45 -16.32 -11.75
C SER A 140 0.74 -16.29 -10.38
N GLY A 141 1.46 -16.63 -9.30
CA GLY A 141 0.90 -16.63 -7.93
C GLY A 141 0.73 -15.21 -7.36
N ALA A 142 1.66 -14.30 -7.66
CA ALA A 142 1.63 -12.93 -7.15
C ALA A 142 0.57 -12.05 -7.84
N VAL A 143 0.31 -12.24 -9.14
CA VAL A 143 -0.75 -11.47 -9.84
C VAL A 143 -2.17 -11.92 -9.46
N SER A 144 -2.38 -13.14 -8.99
CA SER A 144 -3.73 -13.63 -8.67
C SER A 144 -4.37 -12.98 -7.45
N ASN A 145 -3.59 -12.35 -6.55
CA ASN A 145 -4.12 -11.63 -5.38
C ASN A 145 -4.13 -10.09 -5.54
N VAL A 146 -3.67 -9.56 -6.68
CA VAL A 146 -3.60 -8.11 -6.93
C VAL A 146 -4.54 -7.64 -8.07
N LEU A 147 -5.13 -8.55 -8.85
CA LEU A 147 -6.01 -8.19 -9.98
C LEU A 147 -7.46 -7.87 -9.57
N GLY A 148 -7.61 -6.90 -8.66
CA GLY A 148 -8.87 -6.20 -8.40
C GLY A 148 -8.94 -4.77 -8.96
N THR A 149 -7.83 -4.03 -9.04
CA THR A 149 -7.95 -2.55 -9.16
C THR A 149 -6.88 -1.85 -10.00
N VAL A 150 -6.32 -2.47 -11.05
CA VAL A 150 -5.43 -1.74 -11.99
C VAL A 150 -5.74 -2.09 -13.44
N ALA A 151 -6.95 -1.72 -13.89
CA ALA A 151 -7.30 -1.67 -15.32
C ALA A 151 -7.45 -0.24 -15.86
N GLY A 152 -7.19 0.79 -15.04
CA GLY A 152 -7.55 2.19 -15.34
C GLY A 152 -6.45 3.11 -15.90
N TYR A 153 -5.17 2.72 -15.87
CA TYR A 153 -4.08 3.68 -16.14
C TYR A 153 -3.23 3.42 -17.38
N LEU A 154 -3.60 2.46 -18.23
CA LEU A 154 -2.98 2.28 -19.54
C LEU A 154 -4.05 2.27 -20.64
N GLY A 155 -4.65 3.43 -20.85
CA GLY A 155 -5.52 3.72 -21.99
C GLY A 155 -5.00 4.95 -22.74
N GLY A 156 -4.34 4.72 -23.88
CA GLY A 156 -3.91 5.83 -24.75
C GLY A 156 -3.03 5.38 -25.90
N GLY A 157 -3.59 4.65 -26.87
CA GLY A 157 -2.87 4.28 -28.10
C GLY A 157 -3.73 3.41 -29.00
N GLY A 158 -4.36 4.03 -30.00
CA GLY A 158 -5.47 3.52 -30.81
C GLY A 158 -5.30 2.13 -31.41
N LYS A 159 -6.40 1.37 -31.37
CA LYS A 159 -6.76 0.43 -32.45
C LYS A 159 -7.23 1.26 -33.64
N SER A 160 -6.65 1.02 -34.81
CA SER A 160 -7.32 1.26 -36.08
C SER A 160 -7.25 -0.03 -36.88
N ASP A 161 -8.43 -0.59 -37.12
CA ASP A 161 -8.68 -1.67 -38.06
C ASP A 161 -8.33 -1.26 -39.50
N ALA A 162 -8.14 -2.29 -40.33
CA ALA A 162 -8.14 -2.28 -41.78
C ALA A 162 -6.94 -1.59 -42.46
N ASP A 163 -6.13 -2.40 -43.14
CA ASP A 163 -6.03 -2.30 -44.60
C ASP A 163 -5.37 -3.57 -45.16
N HIS A 164 -6.26 -4.47 -45.61
CA HIS A 164 -6.00 -5.34 -46.75
C HIS A 164 -5.68 -4.44 -47.96
N TYR A 165 -4.79 -4.90 -48.85
CA TYR A 165 -4.39 -4.28 -50.13
C TYR A 165 -3.25 -3.26 -50.08
N LEU A 166 -2.00 -3.74 -50.14
CA LEU A 166 -1.05 -3.30 -51.17
C LEU A 166 0.10 -4.31 -51.25
N ASN A 167 -0.03 -5.30 -52.13
CA ASN A 167 1.12 -6.04 -52.64
C ASN A 167 0.99 -6.10 -54.15
N GLN A 168 1.51 -5.06 -54.83
CA GLN A 168 1.68 -5.04 -56.27
C GLN A 168 2.87 -4.12 -56.60
N GLN A 169 3.90 -4.70 -57.21
CA GLN A 169 5.03 -4.05 -57.94
C GLN A 169 6.01 -3.27 -57.03
N LEU A 170 7.33 -3.56 -56.96
CA LEU A 170 8.34 -4.09 -57.87
C LEU A 170 9.40 -4.88 -57.09
#